data_AF-A0A0C9UJU8-F1
#
_entry.id   AF-A0A0C9UJU8-F1
#
_cell.length_a   1.000
_cell.length_b   1.000
_cell.length_c   1.000
_cell.angle_alpha   90.00
_cell.angle_beta   90.00
_cell.angle_gamma   90.00
#
_symmetry.space_group_name_H-M   'P 1'
#
loop_
_entity.id
_entity.type
_entity.pdbx_description
1 polymer ?
#
loop_
_entity_poly.entity_id
_entity_poly.type
_entity_poly.pdbx_seq_one_letter_code
_entity_poly.pdbx_strand_id
1 'polypeptide(L)'
;MDIRGIKLTNKDRNHLGHDPFEVLADVIPALDFDYMSKPENGECVIHLGISASPEADQPMVGLWNLIKADASFDQAGTTTPHLFNVGTLADYGAVSAEYLIECDFLIQMRYHMAYNPIFEIVCGNIQLPENSDAYAANGTFYACINQIINLYTDAKESSYGVRDELQASIQTVKALLPVAKQKI
;
A
#
# COMPACT_ATOMS: atom_id res chain seq x y z
N MET A 1 1.10 -23.35 -2.15
CA MET A 1 -0.23 -22.89 -1.67
C MET A 1 -0.15 -21.37 -1.72
N ASP A 2 -0.82 -20.78 -2.70
CA ASP A 2 -0.70 -19.36 -3.05
C ASP A 2 -1.60 -18.56 -2.10
N ILE A 3 -1.03 -17.94 -1.07
CA ILE A 3 -1.78 -17.18 -0.07
C ILE A 3 -2.12 -15.84 -0.70
N ARG A 4 -3.20 -15.80 -1.47
CA ARG A 4 -3.75 -14.55 -2.00
C ARG A 4 -4.27 -13.76 -0.82
N GLY A 5 -3.46 -12.82 -0.33
CA GLY A 5 -3.84 -11.92 0.76
C GLY A 5 -5.17 -11.25 0.44
N ILE A 6 -6.12 -11.30 1.38
CA ILE A 6 -7.39 -10.59 1.25
C ILE A 6 -7.10 -9.12 1.59
N LYS A 7 -6.99 -8.26 0.57
CA LYS A 7 -6.85 -6.81 0.78
C LYS A 7 -8.19 -6.24 1.22
N LEU A 8 -8.41 -6.19 2.53
CA LEU A 8 -9.62 -5.60 3.11
C LEU A 8 -9.51 -4.09 3.07
N THR A 9 -10.41 -3.45 2.33
CA THR A 9 -10.40 -1.99 2.17
C THR A 9 -11.39 -1.38 3.14
N ASN A 10 -11.02 -1.24 4.41
CA ASN A 10 -11.73 -0.33 5.30
C ASN A 10 -11.07 1.05 5.18
N LYS A 11 -11.63 1.92 4.32
CA LYS A 11 -11.20 3.33 4.25
C LYS A 11 -11.90 4.07 5.39
N ASP A 12 -11.23 4.19 6.53
CA ASP A 12 -11.77 4.84 7.71
C ASP A 12 -11.83 6.38 7.58
N ARG A 13 -12.70 6.87 6.68
CA ARG A 13 -13.23 8.25 6.75
C ARG A 13 -14.58 8.31 7.46
N ASN A 14 -15.32 7.20 7.49
CA ASN A 14 -16.72 7.13 7.93
C ASN A 14 -16.93 6.43 9.29
N HIS A 15 -15.89 5.81 9.86
CA HIS A 15 -15.99 4.98 11.07
C HIS A 15 -15.04 5.46 12.18
N LEU A 16 -14.63 6.73 12.15
CA LEU A 16 -13.62 7.35 13.01
C LEU A 16 -13.81 7.11 14.52
N GLY A 17 -15.02 6.74 14.96
CA GLY A 17 -15.37 6.43 16.35
C GLY A 17 -15.36 4.94 16.75
N HIS A 18 -15.21 4.01 15.82
CA HIS A 18 -15.20 2.56 16.10
C HIS A 18 -13.77 2.00 16.12
N ASP A 19 -13.55 0.93 16.87
CA ASP A 19 -12.29 0.18 16.80
C ASP A 19 -12.22 -0.52 15.43
N PRO A 20 -11.19 -0.27 14.59
CA PRO A 20 -11.04 -0.94 13.31
C PRO A 20 -11.12 -2.47 13.40
N PHE A 21 -10.72 -3.07 14.52
CA PHE A 21 -10.80 -4.51 14.74
C PHE A 21 -12.22 -5.01 15.01
N GLU A 22 -13.07 -4.21 15.64
CA GLU A 22 -14.51 -4.52 15.76
C GLU A 22 -15.16 -4.52 14.37
N VAL A 23 -14.84 -3.50 13.55
CA VAL A 23 -15.35 -3.42 12.18
C VAL A 23 -14.84 -4.59 11.33
N LEU A 24 -13.57 -4.99 11.48
CA LEU A 24 -13.02 -6.15 10.78
C LEU A 24 -13.71 -7.46 11.20
N ALA A 25 -14.05 -7.63 12.48
CA ALA A 25 -14.79 -8.79 12.97
C ALA A 25 -16.20 -8.86 12.37
N ASP A 26 -16.87 -7.72 12.19
CA ASP A 26 -18.18 -7.66 11.52
C ASP A 26 -18.08 -7.98 10.02
N VAL A 27 -17.02 -7.50 9.35
CA VAL A 27 -16.83 -7.69 7.90
C VAL A 27 -16.38 -9.13 7.59
N ILE A 28 -15.57 -9.75 8.45
CA ILE A 28 -15.16 -11.15 8.32
C ILE A 28 -15.39 -11.91 9.62
N PRO A 29 -16.65 -12.32 9.89
CA PRO A 29 -16.97 -13.06 11.11
C PRO A 29 -16.36 -14.46 11.14
N ALA A 30 -15.81 -14.94 10.02
CA ALA A 30 -15.11 -16.22 9.94
C ALA A 30 -13.70 -16.18 10.56
N LEU A 31 -13.12 -15.00 10.79
CA LEU A 31 -11.81 -14.84 11.41
C LEU A 31 -11.97 -14.52 12.90
N ASP A 32 -11.32 -15.33 13.74
CA ASP A 32 -11.19 -15.04 15.17
C ASP A 32 -9.92 -14.22 15.40
N PHE A 33 -10.06 -12.89 15.30
CA PHE A 33 -8.92 -11.97 15.45
C PHE A 33 -8.25 -12.06 16.81
N ASP A 34 -8.98 -12.40 17.88
CA ASP A 34 -8.40 -12.55 19.22
C ASP A 34 -7.58 -13.82 19.33
N TYR A 35 -8.07 -14.94 18.80
CA TYR A 35 -7.31 -16.18 18.68
C TYR A 35 -6.07 -15.99 17.80
N MET A 36 -6.23 -15.34 16.64
CA MET A 36 -5.18 -15.10 15.64
C MET A 36 -4.16 -14.03 16.05
N SER A 37 -4.48 -13.22 17.06
CA SER A 37 -3.53 -12.22 17.61
C SER A 37 -2.43 -12.84 18.48
N LYS A 38 -2.54 -14.13 18.79
CA LYS A 38 -1.62 -14.84 19.67
C LYS A 38 -0.55 -15.56 18.85
N PRO A 39 0.76 -15.28 19.06
CA PRO A 39 1.82 -15.89 18.28
C PRO A 39 1.80 -17.43 18.30
N GLU A 40 1.40 -18.03 19.42
CA GLU A 40 1.31 -19.49 19.59
C GLU A 40 0.29 -20.17 18.67
N ASN A 41 -0.65 -19.42 18.10
CA ASN A 41 -1.74 -19.94 17.28
C ASN A 41 -1.47 -19.85 15.77
N GLY A 42 -0.25 -19.49 15.38
CA GLY A 42 0.06 -19.08 14.01
C GLY A 42 -0.24 -17.60 13.86
N GLU A 43 0.78 -16.78 14.10
CA GLU A 43 0.71 -15.32 14.07
C GLU A 43 0.03 -14.80 12.79
N CYS A 44 -1.07 -14.06 12.96
CA CYS A 44 -1.69 -13.33 11.86
C CYS A 44 -1.01 -11.98 11.67
N VAL A 45 -0.73 -11.68 10.41
CA VAL A 45 -0.07 -10.47 9.97
C VAL A 45 -1.03 -9.65 9.12
N ILE A 46 -1.09 -8.34 9.39
CA ILE A 46 -1.99 -7.39 8.74
C ILE A 46 -1.16 -6.27 8.10
N HIS A 47 -1.62 -5.79 6.95
CA HIS A 47 -1.12 -4.56 6.34
C HIS A 47 -1.90 -3.35 6.88
N LEU A 48 -1.22 -2.46 7.61
CA LEU A 48 -1.72 -1.15 8.02
C LEU A 48 -1.27 -0.10 7.01
N GLY A 49 -2.20 0.42 6.20
CA GLY A 49 -1.94 1.50 5.25
C GLY A 49 -2.41 2.85 5.79
N ILE A 50 -1.47 3.76 6.08
CA ILE A 50 -1.74 5.15 6.47
C ILE A 50 -1.60 6.01 5.22
N SER A 51 -2.67 6.70 4.82
CA SER A 51 -2.67 7.52 3.61
C SER A 51 -2.88 8.99 3.93
N ALA A 52 -1.99 9.85 3.45
CA ALA A 52 -2.17 11.30 3.48
C ALA A 52 -2.57 11.78 2.09
N SER A 53 -3.82 12.23 1.94
CA SER A 53 -4.36 12.73 0.67
C SER A 53 -4.71 14.21 0.80
N PRO A 54 -4.23 15.08 -0.10
CA PRO A 54 -4.56 16.49 -0.04
C PRO A 54 -6.04 16.72 -0.32
N GLU A 55 -6.65 17.65 0.42
CA GLU A 55 -7.92 18.26 0.06
C GLU A 55 -7.61 19.52 -0.75
N ALA A 56 -7.86 19.46 -2.05
CA ALA A 56 -7.57 20.55 -2.98
C ALA A 56 -8.67 20.65 -4.04
N ASP A 57 -8.93 21.88 -4.49
CA ASP A 57 -9.92 22.16 -5.55
C ASP A 57 -9.50 21.64 -6.93
N GLN A 58 -8.24 21.22 -7.06
CA GLN A 58 -7.63 20.72 -8.28
C GLN A 58 -7.04 19.33 -8.04
N PRO A 59 -7.02 18.44 -9.04
CA PRO A 59 -6.33 17.16 -8.95
C PRO A 59 -4.86 17.36 -8.54
N MET A 60 -4.45 16.73 -7.44
CA MET A 60 -3.09 16.81 -6.91
C MET A 60 -2.45 15.44 -6.75
N VAL A 61 -1.14 15.38 -6.95
CA VAL A 61 -0.33 14.18 -6.70
C VAL A 61 0.67 14.48 -5.59
N GLY A 62 0.51 13.80 -4.46
CA GLY A 62 1.51 13.74 -3.41
C GLY A 62 2.70 12.92 -3.87
N LEU A 63 3.90 13.28 -3.43
CA LEU A 63 5.16 12.61 -3.77
C LEU A 63 5.98 12.33 -2.51
N TRP A 64 6.49 11.11 -2.37
CA TRP A 64 7.56 10.84 -1.39
C TRP A 64 8.90 11.29 -1.92
N ASN A 65 9.63 12.07 -1.12
CA ASN A 65 11.02 12.38 -1.40
C ASN A 65 11.89 11.17 -1.00
N LEU A 66 12.56 10.54 -1.96
CA LEU A 66 13.28 9.29 -1.75
C LEU A 66 14.42 9.44 -0.75
N ILE A 67 15.12 10.58 -0.72
CA ILE A 67 16.20 10.81 0.25
C ILE A 67 15.67 10.78 1.68
N LYS A 68 14.51 11.41 1.93
CA LYS A 68 13.89 11.43 3.27
C LYS A 68 13.27 10.09 3.62
N ALA A 69 12.62 9.43 2.65
CA ALA A 69 12.01 8.12 2.87
C ALA A 69 13.10 7.08 3.18
N ASP A 70 14.16 7.00 2.40
CA ASP A 70 15.30 6.09 2.62
C ASP A 70 15.93 6.29 4.00
N ALA A 71 16.19 7.55 4.39
CA ALA A 71 16.70 7.86 5.74
C ALA A 71 15.76 7.41 6.87
N SER A 72 14.44 7.47 6.66
CA SER A 72 13.47 7.00 7.66
C SER A 72 13.45 5.47 7.79
N PHE A 73 13.71 4.74 6.71
CA PHE A 73 13.79 3.28 6.69
C PHE A 73 15.06 2.78 7.41
N ASP A 74 16.20 3.44 7.16
CA ASP A 74 17.44 3.18 7.90
C ASP A 74 17.23 3.41 9.41
N GLN A 75 16.58 4.52 9.79
CA GLN A 75 16.25 4.80 11.18
C GLN A 75 15.28 3.77 11.79
N ALA A 76 14.39 3.19 10.98
CA ALA A 76 13.45 2.16 11.41
C ALA A 76 14.10 0.77 11.57
N GLY A 77 15.37 0.59 11.18
CA GLY A 77 16.08 -0.68 11.31
C GLY A 77 15.68 -1.70 10.24
N THR A 78 15.36 -1.24 9.04
CA THR A 78 15.08 -2.13 7.90
C THR A 78 16.35 -2.67 7.25
N THR A 79 16.20 -3.67 6.40
CA THR A 79 17.20 -4.06 5.41
C THR A 79 17.44 -2.95 4.40
N THR A 80 18.45 -3.12 3.54
CA THR A 80 18.72 -2.21 2.42
C THR A 80 17.45 -1.96 1.61
N PRO A 81 16.94 -0.72 1.56
CA PRO A 81 15.68 -0.45 0.89
C PRO A 81 15.76 -0.58 -0.63
N HIS A 82 14.67 -1.04 -1.23
CA HIS A 82 14.44 -1.00 -2.67
C HIS A 82 13.73 0.31 -3.03
N LEU A 83 14.38 1.10 -3.89
CA LEU A 83 13.88 2.39 -4.35
C LEU A 83 13.26 2.27 -5.73
N PHE A 84 12.09 2.88 -5.92
CA PHE A 84 11.38 2.97 -7.19
C PHE A 84 11.14 4.45 -7.51
N ASN A 85 11.63 4.92 -8.65
CA ASN A 85 11.37 6.30 -9.08
C ASN A 85 10.01 6.42 -9.77
N VAL A 86 9.44 7.62 -9.74
CA VAL A 86 8.22 7.96 -10.50
C VAL A 86 8.65 8.59 -11.82
N GLY A 87 8.76 7.77 -12.86
CA GLY A 87 9.06 8.22 -14.22
C GLY A 87 10.38 9.00 -14.29
N THR A 88 10.32 10.26 -14.71
CA THR A 88 11.48 11.15 -14.84
C THR A 88 11.85 11.88 -13.54
N LEU A 89 11.09 11.71 -12.47
CA LEU A 89 11.34 12.33 -11.17
C LEU A 89 12.32 11.47 -10.36
N ALA A 90 13.62 11.68 -10.56
CA ALA A 90 14.67 10.85 -9.96
C ALA A 90 14.65 10.84 -8.41
N ASP A 91 14.26 11.97 -7.79
CA ASP A 91 14.28 12.13 -6.34
C ASP A 91 12.95 11.72 -5.65
N TYR A 92 11.98 11.22 -6.41
CA TYR A 92 10.64 10.93 -5.90
C TYR A 92 10.15 9.54 -6.31
N GLY A 93 9.43 8.88 -5.41
CA GLY A 93 8.69 7.68 -5.74
C GLY A 93 8.34 6.78 -4.57
N ALA A 94 8.73 5.51 -4.63
CA ALA A 94 8.42 4.54 -3.59
C ALA A 94 9.68 3.91 -3.00
N VAL A 95 9.57 3.48 -1.75
CA VAL A 95 10.59 2.77 -1.00
C VAL A 95 9.96 1.55 -0.37
N SER A 96 10.62 0.40 -0.43
CA SER A 96 10.20 -0.78 0.31
C SER A 96 11.37 -1.51 0.94
N ALA A 97 11.19 -2.05 2.13
CA ALA A 97 12.18 -2.91 2.77
C ALA A 97 11.52 -3.88 3.75
N GLU A 98 12.25 -4.92 4.10
CA GLU A 98 11.90 -5.82 5.20
C GLU A 98 12.57 -5.32 6.49
N TYR A 99 11.97 -5.59 7.64
CA TYR A 99 12.66 -5.35 8.91
C TYR A 99 13.76 -6.40 9.12
N LEU A 100 14.86 -6.02 9.78
CA LEU A 100 15.88 -6.98 10.18
C LEU A 100 15.26 -8.05 11.09
N ILE A 101 15.72 -9.30 11.01
CA ILE A 101 15.17 -10.44 11.77
C ILE A 101 15.07 -10.15 13.28
N GLU A 102 16.07 -9.46 13.83
CA GLU A 102 16.08 -9.06 15.26
C GLU A 102 14.98 -8.03 15.57
N CYS A 103 14.72 -7.10 14.66
CA CYS A 103 13.63 -6.14 14.79
C CYS A 103 12.28 -6.84 14.59
N ASP A 104 12.11 -7.66 13.54
CA ASP A 104 10.87 -8.41 13.30
C ASP A 104 10.47 -9.24 14.52
N PHE A 105 11.41 -9.95 15.17
CA PHE A 105 11.10 -10.69 16.38
C PHE A 105 10.66 -9.80 17.57
N LEU A 106 11.25 -8.61 17.72
CA LEU A 106 11.00 -7.73 18.87
C LEU A 106 9.76 -6.84 18.72
N ILE A 107 9.56 -6.27 17.54
CA ILE A 107 8.46 -5.33 17.24
C ILE A 107 7.36 -5.96 16.39
N GLN A 108 7.52 -7.21 15.95
CA GLN A 108 6.55 -7.96 15.14
C GLN A 108 6.12 -7.18 13.88
N MET A 109 7.08 -6.49 13.27
CA MET A 109 6.94 -5.81 11.98
C MET A 109 7.83 -6.52 10.97
N ARG A 110 7.27 -6.86 9.82
CA ARG A 110 7.94 -7.68 8.79
C ARG A 110 8.37 -6.88 7.59
N TYR A 111 7.51 -5.97 7.15
CA TYR A 111 7.70 -5.23 5.90
C TYR A 111 7.17 -3.82 6.02
N HIS A 112 7.81 -2.89 5.32
CA HIS A 112 7.47 -1.49 5.26
C HIS A 112 7.54 -1.02 3.81
N MET A 113 6.54 -0.26 3.36
CA MET A 113 6.52 0.34 2.04
C MET A 113 5.89 1.73 2.06
N ALA A 114 6.65 2.73 1.62
CA ALA A 114 6.15 4.07 1.35
C ALA A 114 5.98 4.24 -0.15
N TYR A 115 4.76 4.49 -0.63
CA TYR A 115 4.47 4.61 -2.06
C TYR A 115 3.32 5.56 -2.37
N ASN A 116 3.16 5.90 -3.64
CA ASN A 116 2.08 6.73 -4.13
C ASN A 116 0.93 5.83 -4.61
N PRO A 117 -0.32 6.02 -4.16
CA PRO A 117 -1.46 5.21 -4.60
C PRO A 117 -1.72 5.21 -6.12
N ILE A 118 -1.18 6.19 -6.85
CA ILE A 118 -1.20 6.20 -8.33
C ILE A 118 -0.60 4.92 -8.92
N PHE A 119 0.40 4.31 -8.25
CA PHE A 119 0.97 3.03 -8.67
C PHE A 119 -0.08 1.91 -8.67
N GLU A 120 -1.03 1.90 -7.73
CA GLU A 120 -2.08 0.86 -7.70
C GLU A 120 -3.01 0.97 -8.90
N ILE A 121 -3.34 2.19 -9.32
CA ILE A 121 -4.24 2.45 -10.44
C ILE A 121 -3.58 2.10 -11.76
N VAL A 122 -2.32 2.48 -11.91
CA VAL A 122 -1.55 2.28 -13.15
C VAL A 122 -1.06 0.83 -13.25
N CYS A 123 -0.33 0.31 -12.26
CA CYS A 123 0.27 -1.02 -12.35
C CYS A 123 -0.73 -2.16 -12.14
N GLY A 124 -1.79 -1.97 -11.35
CA GLY A 124 -2.78 -3.02 -11.07
C GLY A 124 -3.76 -3.29 -12.21
N ASN A 125 -3.94 -2.32 -13.11
CA ASN A 125 -4.99 -2.34 -14.13
C ASN A 125 -4.48 -2.24 -15.57
N ILE A 126 -3.18 -1.98 -15.78
CA ILE A 126 -2.58 -2.04 -17.11
C ILE A 126 -2.30 -3.50 -17.47
N GLN A 127 -2.99 -3.97 -18.51
CA GLN A 127 -2.55 -5.12 -19.29
C GLN A 127 -1.78 -4.57 -20.47
N LEU A 128 -0.52 -4.97 -20.63
CA LEU A 128 0.26 -4.61 -21.83
C LEU A 128 -0.10 -5.58 -22.96
N PRO A 129 -0.11 -5.11 -24.23
CA PRO A 129 -0.38 -6.01 -25.36
C PRO A 129 0.77 -7.01 -25.51
N GLU A 130 0.46 -8.21 -26.01
CA GLU A 130 1.52 -9.14 -26.40
C GLU A 130 2.33 -8.57 -27.57
N ASN A 131 3.62 -8.94 -27.63
CA ASN A 131 4.50 -8.48 -28.71
C ASN A 131 3.97 -8.87 -30.10
N SER A 132 3.40 -10.07 -30.22
CA SER A 132 2.76 -10.59 -31.44
C SER A 132 1.64 -9.66 -31.93
N ASP A 133 0.74 -9.26 -31.02
CA ASP A 133 -0.37 -8.35 -31.31
C ASP A 133 0.13 -6.95 -31.69
N ALA A 134 1.17 -6.48 -31.01
CA ALA A 134 1.80 -5.20 -31.31
C ALA A 134 2.46 -5.18 -32.70
N TYR A 135 3.19 -6.23 -33.08
CA TYR A 135 3.77 -6.36 -34.42
C TYR A 135 2.70 -6.47 -35.51
N ALA A 136 1.60 -7.17 -35.23
CA ALA A 136 0.49 -7.31 -36.16
C ALA A 136 -0.41 -6.06 -36.23
N ALA A 137 -0.25 -5.12 -35.28
CA ALA A 137 -1.13 -3.97 -35.09
C ALA A 137 -2.62 -4.35 -35.20
N ASN A 138 -3.01 -5.44 -34.52
CA ASN A 138 -4.34 -6.01 -34.68
C ASN A 138 -5.38 -5.34 -33.75
N GLY A 139 -6.63 -5.78 -33.86
CA GLY A 139 -7.72 -5.23 -33.04
C GLY A 139 -7.48 -5.37 -31.52
N THR A 140 -6.80 -6.44 -31.09
CA THR A 140 -6.45 -6.67 -29.68
C THR A 140 -5.44 -5.62 -29.20
N PHE A 141 -4.41 -5.32 -29.99
CA PHE A 141 -3.46 -4.26 -29.70
C PHE A 141 -4.17 -2.91 -29.54
N TYR A 142 -5.00 -2.52 -30.50
CA TYR A 142 -5.71 -1.23 -30.41
C TYR A 142 -6.69 -1.16 -29.23
N ALA A 143 -7.39 -2.25 -28.92
CA ALA A 143 -8.27 -2.31 -27.75
C ALA A 143 -7.49 -2.12 -26.44
N CYS A 144 -6.35 -2.80 -26.31
CA CYS A 144 -5.45 -2.70 -25.17
C CYS A 144 -4.88 -1.27 -25.02
N ILE A 145 -4.40 -0.66 -26.10
CA ILE A 145 -3.92 0.72 -26.09
C ILE A 145 -5.03 1.70 -25.70
N ASN A 146 -6.25 1.54 -26.23
CA ASN A 146 -7.39 2.40 -25.87
C ASN A 146 -7.77 2.24 -24.38
N GLN A 147 -7.69 1.04 -23.83
CA GLN A 147 -7.90 0.82 -22.39
C GLN A 147 -6.87 1.59 -21.56
N ILE A 148 -5.59 1.53 -21.94
CA ILE A 148 -4.51 2.27 -21.28
C ILE A 148 -4.76 3.78 -21.38
N ILE A 149 -5.14 4.29 -22.57
CA ILE A 149 -5.45 5.71 -22.78
C ILE A 149 -6.59 6.16 -21.88
N ASN A 150 -7.67 5.39 -21.81
CA ASN A 150 -8.82 5.72 -20.97
C ASN A 150 -8.42 5.76 -19.49
N LEU A 151 -7.63 4.77 -19.03
CA LEU A 151 -7.13 4.74 -17.67
C LEU A 151 -6.32 5.99 -17.31
N TYR A 152 -5.41 6.43 -18.19
CA TYR A 152 -4.66 7.67 -17.98
C TYR A 152 -5.52 8.92 -18.09
N THR A 153 -6.58 8.90 -18.88
CA THR A 153 -7.50 10.03 -19.02
C THR A 153 -8.31 10.21 -17.74
N ASP A 154 -8.90 9.13 -17.23
CA ASP A 154 -9.67 9.15 -15.99
C ASP A 154 -8.79 9.48 -14.78
N ALA A 155 -7.53 9.01 -14.79
CA ALA A 155 -6.62 9.25 -13.69
C ALA A 155 -6.25 10.74 -13.52
N LYS A 156 -6.34 11.57 -14.57
CA LYS A 156 -6.02 13.01 -14.49
C LYS A 156 -7.02 13.81 -13.66
N GLU A 157 -8.25 13.34 -13.57
CA GLU A 157 -9.32 14.01 -12.84
C GLU A 157 -9.31 13.68 -11.33
N SER A 158 -8.39 12.81 -10.90
CA SER A 158 -8.32 12.31 -9.53
C SER A 158 -7.08 12.81 -8.79
N SER A 159 -7.25 13.09 -7.50
CA SER A 159 -6.13 13.36 -6.59
C SER A 159 -5.57 12.06 -6.02
N TYR A 160 -4.26 11.97 -5.95
CA TYR A 160 -3.53 10.86 -5.34
C TYR A 160 -2.62 11.38 -4.24
N GLY A 161 -2.86 10.91 -3.02
CA GLY A 161 -2.00 11.22 -1.89
C GLY A 161 -0.67 10.46 -1.92
N VAL A 162 -0.15 10.25 -0.73
CA VAL A 162 0.92 9.30 -0.44
C VAL A 162 0.41 8.28 0.57
N ARG A 163 0.98 7.06 0.54
CA ARG A 163 0.69 6.00 1.49
C ARG A 163 1.96 5.48 2.11
N ASP A 164 1.87 5.21 3.40
CA ASP A 164 2.84 4.47 4.19
C ASP A 164 2.19 3.17 4.67
N GLU A 165 2.75 2.03 4.32
CA GLU A 165 2.17 0.71 4.55
C GLU A 165 3.11 -0.17 5.36
N LEU A 166 2.61 -0.68 6.49
CA LEU A 166 3.34 -1.52 7.42
C LEU A 166 2.70 -2.89 7.48
N GLN A 167 3.49 -3.95 7.29
CA GLN A 167 3.08 -5.32 7.53
C GLN A 167 3.51 -5.72 8.94
N ALA A 168 2.55 -5.95 9.84
CA ALA A 168 2.84 -6.25 11.24
C ALA A 168 1.80 -7.19 11.87
N SER A 169 2.12 -7.76 13.03
CA SER A 169 1.17 -8.57 13.80
C SER A 169 -0.06 -7.77 14.23
N ILE A 170 -1.16 -8.47 14.52
CA ILE A 170 -2.39 -7.86 15.06
C ILE A 170 -2.08 -7.00 16.30
N GLN A 171 -1.23 -7.49 17.21
CA GLN A 171 -0.90 -6.78 18.44
C GLN A 171 -0.14 -5.49 18.17
N THR A 172 0.85 -5.55 17.28
CA THR A 172 1.61 -4.37 16.88
C THR A 172 0.73 -3.35 16.16
N VAL A 173 -0.17 -3.79 15.26
CA VAL A 173 -1.12 -2.87 14.61
C VAL A 173 -2.05 -2.22 15.64
N LYS A 174 -2.60 -2.96 16.61
CA LYS A 174 -3.39 -2.41 17.72
C LYS A 174 -2.63 -1.33 18.50
N ALA A 175 -1.33 -1.51 18.73
CA ALA A 175 -0.48 -0.55 19.42
C ALA A 175 -0.15 0.71 18.58
N LEU A 176 -0.02 0.56 17.26
CA LEU A 176 0.31 1.66 16.34
C LEU A 176 -0.88 2.56 16.02
N LEU A 177 -2.09 2.00 15.95
CA LEU A 177 -3.29 2.72 15.54
C LEU A 177 -3.52 4.03 16.33
N PRO A 178 -3.42 4.06 17.67
CA PRO A 178 -3.56 5.31 18.43
C PRO A 178 -2.52 6.36 18.08
N VAL A 179 -1.28 5.95 17.82
CA VAL A 179 -0.18 6.86 17.44
C VAL A 179 -0.39 7.40 16.03
N ALA A 180 -0.81 6.53 15.10
CA ALA A 180 -1.15 6.93 13.73
C ALA A 180 -2.28 7.96 13.71
N LYS A 181 -3.34 7.76 14.52
CA LYS A 181 -4.47 8.69 14.65
C LYS A 181 -4.06 10.07 15.19
N GLN A 182 -2.98 10.19 15.97
CA GLN A 182 -2.49 11.48 16.49
C GLN A 182 -1.67 12.28 15.48
N LYS A 183 -1.16 11.63 14.44
CA LYS A 183 -0.28 12.25 13.43
C LYS A 183 -1.01 12.62 12.13
N ILE A 184 -2.29 12.29 12.05
CA ILE A 184 -3.23 12.69 10.98
C ILE A 184 -4.02 13.90 11.47
#